data_AF-A0A8J5W5A5-F1
#
_entry.id   AF-A0A8J5W5A5-F1
#
_cell.length_a   1.000
_cell.length_b   1.000
_cell.length_c   1.000
_cell.angle_alpha   90.00
_cell.angle_beta   90.00
_cell.angle_gamma   90.00
#
_symmetry.space_group_name_H-M   'P 1'
#
loop_
_entity.id
_entity.type
_entity.pdbx_description
1 polymer ?
#
loop_
_entity_poly.entity_id
_entity_poly.type
_entity_poly.pdbx_seq_one_letter_code
_entity_poly.pdbx_strand_id
1 'polypeptide(L)'
;MVSTKVVVGAATASKLQASSSSMAPNPGKATILALGHGFPQQLVMQDYVVDGFMRNTNCDDPELKEKLTRLCKTTTVKTRYVVMSEEILKSYPSWRMRGSRQ
;
A
#
# COMPACT_ATOMS: atom_id res chain seq x y z
N MET A 1 16.90 -24.62 -0.70
CA MET A 1 17.86 -24.78 0.42
C MET A 1 18.11 -23.38 0.92
N VAL A 2 17.54 -22.92 2.02
CA VAL A 2 17.93 -23.23 3.40
C VAL A 2 16.69 -23.29 4.30
N SER A 3 16.63 -24.33 5.12
CA SER A 3 15.63 -24.55 6.17
C SER A 3 15.82 -23.60 7.35
N THR A 4 14.72 -23.09 7.91
CA THR A 4 14.70 -22.58 9.29
C THR A 4 13.62 -23.32 10.06
N LYS A 5 14.06 -24.08 11.06
CA LYS A 5 13.25 -24.98 11.89
C LYS A 5 12.81 -24.18 13.12
N VAL A 6 11.51 -23.96 13.29
CA VAL A 6 10.96 -23.47 14.57
C VAL A 6 10.49 -24.67 15.37
N VAL A 7 11.13 -24.90 16.52
CA VAL A 7 10.66 -25.83 17.55
C VAL A 7 9.43 -25.21 18.20
N VAL A 8 8.30 -25.92 18.16
CA VAL A 8 7.07 -25.57 18.87
C VAL A 8 7.04 -26.38 20.17
N GLY A 9 7.04 -25.66 21.29
CA GLY A 9 6.82 -26.23 22.62
C GLY A 9 5.42 -26.80 22.77
N ALA A 10 5.33 -27.93 23.48
CA ALA A 10 4.12 -28.69 23.70
C ALA A 10 3.07 -27.87 24.48
N ALA A 11 1.88 -27.72 23.89
CA ALA A 11 0.64 -27.41 24.62
C ALA A 11 -0.34 -28.56 24.38
N THR A 12 -0.92 -29.00 25.49
CA THR A 12 -1.68 -30.23 25.67
C THR A 12 -2.99 -30.25 24.87
N ALA A 13 -3.37 -31.46 24.49
CA ALA A 13 -4.48 -31.78 23.59
C ALA A 13 -5.83 -31.34 24.13
N SER A 14 -6.63 -30.70 23.26
CA SER A 14 -8.08 -30.66 23.39
C SER A 14 -8.72 -30.77 22.00
N LYS A 15 -9.09 -32.00 21.69
CA LYS A 15 -10.12 -32.49 20.76
C LYS A 15 -10.26 -31.79 19.39
N LEU A 16 -9.67 -32.45 18.39
CA LEU A 16 -9.94 -32.25 16.96
C LEU A 16 -11.42 -32.62 16.68
N GLN A 17 -12.28 -31.63 16.48
CA GLN A 17 -13.55 -31.84 15.77
C GLN A 17 -13.44 -31.16 14.40
N ALA A 18 -12.91 -31.92 13.45
CA ALA A 18 -13.07 -31.61 12.03
C ALA A 18 -14.55 -31.83 11.65
N SER A 19 -15.40 -30.86 11.96
CA SER A 19 -16.70 -30.77 11.32
C SER A 19 -16.48 -30.17 9.95
N SER A 20 -16.80 -30.93 8.89
CA SER A 20 -16.87 -30.43 7.53
C SER A 20 -18.00 -29.39 7.48
N SER A 21 -17.72 -28.16 7.90
CA SER A 21 -18.66 -27.06 7.75
C SER A 21 -18.79 -26.77 6.26
N SER A 22 -19.95 -27.13 5.70
CA SER A 22 -20.39 -26.57 4.44
C SER A 22 -20.27 -25.05 4.55
N MET A 23 -19.69 -24.41 3.54
CA MET A 23 -19.52 -22.95 3.43
C MET A 23 -20.87 -22.22 3.23
N ALA A 24 -21.92 -22.69 3.91
CA ALA A 24 -23.24 -22.11 3.89
C ALA A 24 -23.31 -21.00 4.95
N PRO A 25 -23.84 -19.81 4.59
CA PRO A 25 -24.08 -18.75 5.56
C PRO A 25 -24.95 -19.25 6.72
N ASN A 26 -24.53 -18.99 7.97
CA ASN A 26 -25.31 -19.38 9.13
C ASN A 26 -26.40 -18.32 9.41
N PRO A 27 -27.69 -18.68 9.41
CA PRO A 27 -28.76 -17.74 9.74
C PRO A 27 -28.54 -17.16 11.16
N GLY A 28 -28.48 -15.83 11.24
CA GLY A 28 -28.31 -15.10 12.50
C GLY A 28 -26.87 -14.68 12.84
N LYS A 29 -25.87 -15.04 12.04
CA LYS A 29 -24.49 -14.53 12.18
C LYS A 29 -24.07 -13.76 10.93
N ALA A 30 -23.45 -12.59 11.12
CA ALA A 30 -22.84 -11.84 10.01
C ALA A 30 -21.75 -12.70 9.34
N THR A 31 -21.86 -12.88 8.02
CA THR A 31 -20.94 -13.69 7.22
C THR A 31 -20.48 -12.87 6.01
N ILE A 32 -19.16 -12.75 5.81
CA ILE A 32 -18.61 -12.11 4.60
C ILE A 32 -18.80 -13.07 3.43
N LEU A 33 -19.56 -12.66 2.42
CA LEU A 33 -19.85 -13.49 1.24
C LEU A 33 -18.81 -13.32 0.12
N ALA A 34 -18.28 -12.11 -0.05
CA ALA A 34 -17.26 -11.80 -1.05
C ALA A 34 -16.47 -10.54 -0.67
N LEU A 35 -15.23 -10.45 -1.17
CA LEU A 35 -14.37 -9.27 -1.11
C LEU A 35 -13.81 -8.99 -2.50
N GLY A 36 -13.80 -7.73 -2.90
CA GLY A 36 -13.24 -7.27 -4.16
C GLY A 36 -12.24 -6.13 -3.94
N HIS A 37 -11.15 -6.13 -4.69
CA HIS A 37 -10.17 -5.05 -4.71
C HIS A 37 -9.92 -4.59 -6.15
N GLY A 38 -9.71 -3.28 -6.34
CA GLY A 38 -9.33 -2.69 -7.61
C GLY A 38 -8.20 -1.69 -7.41
N PHE A 39 -7.18 -1.75 -8.26
CA PHE A 39 -6.00 -0.88 -8.19
C PHE A 39 -5.70 -0.28 -9.57
N PRO A 40 -5.17 0.96 -9.63
CA PRO A 40 -4.56 1.51 -10.83
C PRO A 40 -3.42 0.62 -11.36
N GLN A 41 -3.13 0.67 -12.67
CA GLN A 41 -2.08 -0.15 -13.28
C GLN A 41 -0.66 0.28 -12.87
N GLN A 42 -0.46 1.56 -12.58
CA GLN A 42 0.86 2.11 -12.28
C GLN A 42 1.26 1.84 -10.82
N LEU A 43 2.27 0.99 -10.65
CA LEU A 43 2.92 0.65 -9.37
C LEU A 43 4.24 1.41 -9.23
N VAL A 44 4.44 2.11 -8.13
CA VAL A 44 5.66 2.88 -7.83
C VAL A 44 6.27 2.40 -6.52
N MET A 45 7.59 2.22 -6.47
CA MET A 45 8.29 1.92 -5.22
C MET A 45 8.45 3.17 -4.37
N GLN A 46 8.31 3.01 -3.06
CA GLN A 46 8.32 4.11 -2.09
C GLN A 46 9.58 4.96 -2.19
N ASP A 47 10.73 4.34 -2.49
CA ASP A 47 12.02 5.02 -2.62
C ASP A 47 12.06 6.02 -3.78
N TYR A 48 11.28 5.79 -4.84
CA TYR A 48 11.23 6.66 -6.03
C TYR A 48 10.09 7.67 -6.01
N VAL A 49 9.20 7.61 -5.00
CA VAL A 49 8.05 8.52 -4.90
C VAL A 49 8.50 9.98 -4.80
N VAL A 50 9.56 10.24 -4.04
CA VAL A 50 10.05 11.61 -3.81
C VAL A 50 10.66 12.19 -5.07
N ASP A 51 11.53 11.44 -5.75
CA ASP A 51 12.14 11.90 -6.99
C ASP A 51 11.10 12.09 -8.09
N GLY A 52 10.13 11.17 -8.19
CA GLY A 52 9.00 11.30 -9.11
C GLY A 52 8.17 12.55 -8.81
N PHE A 53 7.88 12.83 -7.53
CA PHE A 53 7.13 14.01 -7.12
C PHE A 53 7.85 15.32 -7.49
N MET A 54 9.14 15.44 -7.19
CA MET A 54 9.92 16.65 -7.50
C MET A 54 9.97 16.92 -9.01
N ARG A 55 10.22 15.87 -9.81
CA ARG A 55 10.21 15.96 -11.28
C ARG A 55 8.84 16.33 -11.81
N ASN A 56 7.79 15.69 -11.30
CA ASN A 56 6.41 15.91 -11.73
C ASN A 56 5.89 17.29 -11.36
N THR A 57 6.41 17.92 -10.30
CA THR A 57 5.97 19.24 -9.84
C THR A 57 6.92 20.38 -10.25
N ASN A 58 8.05 20.06 -10.89
CA ASN A 58 9.11 21.02 -11.22
C ASN A 58 9.57 21.83 -9.99
N CYS A 59 9.72 21.12 -8.86
CA CYS A 59 10.10 21.69 -7.58
C CYS A 59 11.55 21.27 -7.25
N ASP A 60 12.49 22.21 -7.36
CA ASP A 60 13.92 22.00 -7.08
C ASP A 60 14.33 22.57 -5.70
N ASP A 61 13.53 22.28 -4.68
CA ASP A 61 13.81 22.69 -3.31
C ASP A 61 14.49 21.54 -2.53
N PRO A 62 15.78 21.68 -2.17
CA PRO A 62 16.52 20.63 -1.48
C PRO A 62 16.01 20.36 -0.06
N GLU A 63 15.52 21.39 0.65
CA GLU A 63 15.03 21.24 2.02
C GLU A 63 13.73 20.44 2.04
N LEU A 64 12.83 20.75 1.10
CA LEU A 64 11.60 19.99 0.90
C LEU A 64 11.89 18.53 0.50
N LYS A 65 12.86 18.33 -0.38
CA LYS A 65 13.26 16.99 -0.83
C LYS A 65 13.76 16.14 0.34
N GLU A 66 14.60 16.69 1.20
CA GLU A 66 15.10 15.99 2.38
C GLU A 66 13.96 15.62 3.35
N LYS A 67 13.09 16.58 3.67
CA LYS A 67 11.93 16.36 4.55
C LYS A 67 11.01 15.27 4.01
N LEU A 68 10.68 15.32 2.73
CA LEU A 68 9.82 14.33 2.09
C LEU A 68 10.48 12.95 2.03
N THR A 69 11.78 12.89 1.76
CA THR A 69 12.57 11.64 1.80
C THR A 69 12.54 11.01 3.18
N ARG A 70 12.74 11.81 4.23
CA ARG A 70 12.65 11.33 5.62
C ARG A 70 11.26 10.77 5.90
N LEU A 71 10.20 11.48 5.52
CA LEU A 71 8.82 11.01 5.70
C LEU A 71 8.59 9.66 4.99
N CYS A 72 9.00 9.53 3.72
CA CYS A 72 8.84 8.28 2.99
C CYS A 72 9.59 7.11 3.62
N LYS A 73 10.81 7.34 4.13
CA LYS A 73 11.65 6.31 4.78
C LYS A 73 11.11 5.87 6.14
N THR A 74 10.47 6.76 6.89
CA THR A 74 9.87 6.42 8.19
C THR A 74 8.59 5.60 8.03
N THR A 75 7.93 5.66 6.87
CA THR A 75 6.77 4.80 6.61
C THR A 75 7.17 3.34 6.41
N THR A 76 6.26 2.40 6.68
CA THR A 76 6.42 0.97 6.40
C THR A 76 5.98 0.57 4.99
N VAL A 77 5.70 1.56 4.12
CA VAL A 77 5.17 1.34 2.77
C VAL A 77 6.31 0.99 1.82
N LYS A 78 6.17 -0.11 1.07
CA LYS A 78 7.16 -0.51 0.05
C LYS A 78 6.77 -0.05 -1.35
N THR A 79 5.49 -0.17 -1.69
CA THR A 79 4.96 0.16 -3.01
C THR A 79 3.62 0.85 -2.88
N ARG A 80 3.28 1.68 -3.87
CA ARG A 80 1.98 2.35 -3.98
C ARG A 80 1.47 2.24 -5.40
N TYR A 81 0.16 2.09 -5.53
CA TYR A 81 -0.53 2.30 -6.80
C TYR A 81 -0.85 3.78 -6.94
N VAL A 82 -0.47 4.38 -8.06
CA VAL A 82 -0.55 5.82 -8.28
C VAL A 82 -1.23 6.07 -9.61
N VAL A 83 -2.29 6.87 -9.63
CA VAL A 83 -2.92 7.31 -10.89
C VAL A 83 -2.13 8.45 -11.53
N MET A 84 -1.53 9.32 -10.70
CA MET A 84 -0.87 10.54 -11.15
C MET A 84 0.41 10.26 -11.95
N SER A 85 0.27 10.12 -13.27
CA SER A 85 1.36 9.98 -14.25
C SER A 85 1.68 11.31 -14.93
N GLU A 86 2.80 11.36 -15.66
CA GLU A 86 3.21 12.55 -16.41
C GLU A 86 2.16 12.96 -17.46
N GLU A 87 1.48 12.00 -18.07
CA GLU A 87 0.44 12.22 -19.08
C GLU A 87 -0.78 12.95 -18.51
N ILE A 88 -1.22 12.58 -17.30
CA ILE A 88 -2.34 13.23 -16.62
C ILE A 88 -1.95 14.66 -16.23
N LEU A 89 -0.72 14.85 -15.74
CA LEU A 89 -0.22 16.17 -15.36
C LEU A 89 0.01 17.10 -16.57
N LYS A 90 0.28 16.56 -17.76
CA LYS A 90 0.32 17.33 -19.02
C LYS A 90 -1.07 17.80 -19.45
N SER A 91 -2.08 16.96 -19.23
CA SER A 91 -3.47 17.28 -19.56
C SER A 91 -4.05 18.35 -18.62
N TYR A 92 -3.62 18.37 -17.36
CA TYR A 92 -4.08 19.31 -16.33
C TYR A 92 -2.91 20.03 -15.65
N PRO A 93 -2.29 21.02 -16.30
CA PRO A 93 -1.09 21.69 -15.79
C PRO A 93 -1.34 22.48 -14.50
N SER A 94 -2.58 22.89 -14.23
CA SER A 94 -2.94 23.60 -12.99
C SER A 94 -2.73 22.77 -11.73
N TRP A 95 -2.80 21.43 -11.82
CA TRP A 95 -2.57 20.53 -10.68
C TRP A 95 -1.10 20.42 -10.28
N ARG A 96 -0.20 20.78 -11.20
CA ARG A 96 1.24 20.84 -10.94
C ARG A 96 1.62 22.05 -10.08
N MET A 97 0.84 23.13 -10.18
CA MET A 97 1.19 24.39 -9.55
C MET A 97 0.92 24.36 -8.04
N ARG A 98 1.91 24.81 -7.28
CA ARG A 98 1.78 25.10 -5.85
C ARG A 98 0.73 26.21 -5.70
N GLY A 99 -0.27 25.99 -4.85
CA GLY A 99 -1.25 27.03 -4.51
C GLY A 99 -0.52 28.29 -4.06
N SER A 100 -0.58 29.33 -4.88
CA SER A 100 -0.22 30.69 -4.48
C SER A 100 -1.17 31.05 -3.35
N ARG A 101 -0.66 31.24 -2.12
CA ARG A 101 -1.43 31.92 -1.08
C ARG A 101 -1.67 33.34 -1.59
N GLN A 102 -2.90 33.63 -1.98
CA GLN A 102 -3.43 35.00 -1.92
C GLN A 102 -3.80 35.30 -0.47
#